data_AF-E3QU76-F1
#
_entry.id   AF-E3QU76-F1
#
_cell.length_a   1.000
_cell.length_b   1.000
_cell.length_c   1.000
_cell.angle_alpha   90.00
_cell.angle_beta   90.00
_cell.angle_gamma   90.00
#
_symmetry.space_group_name_H-M   'P 1'
#
loop_
_entity.id
_entity.type
_entity.pdbx_description
1 polymer ?
#
loop_
_entity_poly.entity_id
_entity_poly.type
_entity_poly.pdbx_seq_one_letter_code
_entity_poly.pdbx_strand_id
1 'polypeptide(L)'
;MNPWESCALEYQFSNNENEQGSQGNAASWRRPQAAADPVMYPGLYCPSGFDMMSILLRVAGRPNPKVELGAIDCSVALLLCDLQQPDTPIVYASEHFSILTGYTNREILGKNCRFLQAPGGKVSKKSARKHVDKETVKSMRKAVEMNDEVQLEVLNFRKDGTPFVNLLTMIPVRWDSQDFRYSVGFQVEREN
;
A
#
# COMPACT_ATOMS: atom_id res chain seq x y z
N MET A 1 6.28 8.65 -27.24
CA MET A 1 6.89 7.52 -26.55
C MET A 1 7.02 7.91 -25.08
N ASN A 2 6.35 7.17 -24.21
CA ASN A 2 6.32 7.45 -22.78
C ASN A 2 7.69 7.08 -22.17
N PRO A 3 8.15 7.71 -21.09
CA PRO A 3 9.52 7.50 -20.57
C PRO A 3 9.90 6.03 -20.28
N TRP A 4 8.90 5.16 -20.03
CA TRP A 4 9.13 3.73 -19.78
C TRP A 4 9.23 2.88 -21.07
N GLU A 5 8.62 3.31 -22.18
CA GLU A 5 8.72 2.62 -23.48
C GLU A 5 10.16 2.75 -24.04
N SER A 6 10.83 3.87 -23.77
CA SER A 6 12.25 4.06 -24.07
C SER A 6 13.13 3.11 -23.24
N CYS A 7 12.84 2.94 -21.94
CA CYS A 7 13.59 2.02 -21.08
C CYS A 7 13.41 0.53 -21.43
N ALA A 8 12.26 0.14 -21.96
CA ALA A 8 12.01 -1.25 -22.39
C ALA A 8 12.78 -1.60 -23.68
N LEU A 9 12.97 -0.61 -24.56
CA LEU A 9 13.72 -0.78 -25.81
C LEU A 9 15.24 -0.69 -25.61
N GLU A 10 15.70 -0.04 -24.54
CA GLU A 10 17.13 0.09 -24.18
C GLU A 10 17.66 -1.06 -23.31
N TYR A 11 16.82 -2.04 -22.95
CA TYR A 11 17.23 -3.17 -22.11
C TYR A 11 18.13 -4.14 -22.88
N GLN A 12 19.45 -3.96 -22.77
CA GLN A 12 20.44 -4.93 -23.22
C GLN A 12 20.58 -6.05 -22.19
N PHE A 13 20.40 -7.30 -22.64
CA PHE A 13 20.68 -8.48 -21.83
C PHE A 13 22.17 -8.56 -21.51
N SER A 14 22.53 -8.35 -20.24
CA SER A 14 23.89 -8.60 -19.78
C SER A 14 24.11 -10.12 -19.70
N ASN A 15 24.88 -10.67 -20.65
CA ASN A 15 25.56 -11.94 -20.42
C ASN A 15 26.59 -11.72 -19.31
N ASN A 16 26.48 -12.49 -18.24
CA ASN A 16 27.38 -12.47 -17.09
C ASN A 16 28.83 -12.74 -17.55
N GLU A 17 29.70 -11.74 -17.48
CA GLU A 17 31.13 -11.90 -17.22
C GLU A 17 31.63 -10.76 -16.30
N ASN A 18 32.48 -11.13 -15.35
CA ASN A 18 33.10 -10.30 -14.31
C ASN A 18 33.61 -8.93 -14.77
N GLU A 19 33.55 -7.91 -13.90
CA GLU A 19 34.74 -7.15 -13.43
C GLU A 19 34.40 -6.02 -12.43
N GLN A 20 35.40 -5.69 -11.62
CA GLN A 20 35.41 -4.73 -10.49
C GLN A 20 35.53 -3.27 -10.95
N GLY A 21 35.00 -2.29 -10.18
CA GLY A 21 35.36 -0.87 -10.38
C GLY A 21 34.54 0.21 -9.64
N SER A 22 35.00 0.60 -8.45
CA SER A 22 35.13 1.97 -7.87
C SER A 22 34.24 3.18 -8.29
N GLN A 23 33.67 3.81 -7.24
CA GLN A 23 33.44 5.25 -6.95
C GLN A 23 32.29 6.06 -7.62
N GLY A 24 31.49 6.72 -6.77
CA GLY A 24 30.63 7.85 -7.14
C GLY A 24 29.56 8.20 -6.08
N ASN A 25 29.71 9.34 -5.40
CA ASN A 25 28.88 9.84 -4.31
C ASN A 25 27.67 10.64 -4.85
N ALA A 26 26.44 10.23 -4.51
CA ALA A 26 25.23 11.08 -4.53
C ALA A 26 24.15 10.37 -3.70
N ALA A 27 23.44 11.12 -2.84
CA ALA A 27 22.34 10.61 -2.03
C ALA A 27 21.20 10.13 -2.95
N SER A 28 21.26 8.85 -3.32
CA SER A 28 20.30 8.18 -4.19
C SER A 28 19.30 7.42 -3.33
N TRP A 29 18.02 7.56 -3.67
CA TRP A 29 17.00 6.61 -3.26
C TRP A 29 17.44 5.22 -3.70
N ARG A 30 18.00 4.43 -2.78
CA ARG A 30 18.37 3.05 -3.06
C ARG A 30 17.09 2.24 -3.19
N ARG A 31 16.70 1.92 -4.42
CA ARG A 31 15.81 0.79 -4.70
C ARG A 31 16.38 -0.43 -3.98
N PRO A 32 15.61 -1.15 -3.16
CA PRO A 32 16.01 -2.49 -2.75
C PRO A 32 16.24 -3.28 -4.03
N GLN A 33 17.45 -3.81 -4.22
CA GLN A 33 17.68 -4.85 -5.21
C GLN A 33 16.90 -6.06 -4.71
N ALA A 34 15.66 -6.19 -5.16
CA ALA A 34 14.93 -7.44 -5.05
C ALA A 34 15.82 -8.51 -5.70
N ALA A 35 16.18 -9.55 -4.94
CA ALA A 35 16.78 -10.73 -5.52
C ALA A 35 15.88 -11.15 -6.69
N ALA A 36 16.43 -11.16 -7.91
CA ALA A 36 15.68 -11.45 -9.11
C ALA A 36 15.25 -12.92 -9.08
N ASP A 37 14.03 -13.18 -8.62
CA ASP A 37 13.36 -14.45 -8.84
C ASP A 37 13.15 -14.59 -10.36
N PRO A 38 13.65 -15.65 -11.01
CA PRO A 38 13.59 -15.80 -12.47
C PRO A 38 12.16 -15.93 -13.04
N VAL A 39 11.13 -16.07 -12.19
CA VAL A 39 9.72 -16.06 -12.60
C VAL A 39 9.11 -14.65 -12.56
N MET A 40 9.79 -13.68 -11.93
CA MET A 40 9.23 -12.37 -11.63
C MET A 40 9.87 -11.28 -12.50
N TYR A 41 9.11 -10.76 -13.46
CA TYR A 41 9.52 -9.63 -14.29
C TYR A 41 9.23 -8.29 -13.58
N PRO A 42 10.25 -7.53 -13.16
CA PRO A 42 10.05 -6.22 -12.54
C PRO A 42 9.35 -5.27 -13.50
N GLY A 43 8.19 -4.74 -13.11
CA GLY A 43 7.40 -3.81 -13.91
C GLY A 43 6.28 -4.43 -14.77
N LEU A 44 6.22 -5.76 -14.90
CA LEU A 44 5.14 -6.42 -15.65
C LEU A 44 3.82 -6.50 -14.86
N TYR A 45 3.89 -6.57 -13.52
CA TYR A 45 2.72 -6.73 -12.64
C TYR A 45 2.24 -5.44 -11.97
N CYS A 46 3.10 -4.41 -11.88
CA CYS A 46 2.70 -3.08 -11.41
C CYS A 46 3.68 -2.00 -11.91
N PRO A 47 3.20 -0.94 -12.60
CA PRO A 47 4.04 0.18 -13.05
C PRO A 47 4.69 0.97 -11.90
N SER A 48 4.19 0.81 -10.68
CA SER A 48 4.66 1.48 -9.46
C SER A 48 6.02 0.98 -8.97
N GLY A 49 6.50 -0.17 -9.46
CA GLY A 49 7.72 -0.82 -9.00
C GLY A 49 7.56 -1.63 -7.70
N PHE A 50 6.32 -1.83 -7.23
CA PHE A 50 6.00 -2.76 -6.15
C PHE A 50 5.54 -4.09 -6.72
N ASP A 51 6.06 -5.20 -6.20
CA ASP A 51 5.57 -6.54 -6.52
C ASP A 51 4.33 -6.85 -5.69
N MET A 52 3.16 -6.40 -6.18
CA MET A 52 1.89 -6.62 -5.51
C MET A 52 1.50 -8.10 -5.44
N MET A 53 1.93 -8.93 -6.39
CA MET A 53 1.71 -10.38 -6.33
C MET A 53 2.45 -10.99 -5.14
N SER A 54 3.73 -10.69 -4.98
CA SER A 54 4.50 -11.13 -3.81
C SER A 54 3.91 -10.63 -2.49
N ILE A 55 3.42 -9.39 -2.45
CA ILE A 55 2.74 -8.85 -1.27
C ILE A 55 1.49 -9.66 -0.94
N LEU A 56 0.61 -9.91 -1.92
CA LEU A 56 -0.61 -10.68 -1.72
C LEU A 56 -0.32 -12.13 -1.32
N LEU A 57 0.68 -12.77 -1.95
CA LEU A 57 1.12 -14.12 -1.56
C LEU A 57 1.62 -14.17 -0.12
N ARG A 58 2.39 -13.16 0.32
CA ARG A 58 2.83 -13.05 1.73
C ARG A 58 1.67 -12.83 2.69
N VAL A 59 0.67 -12.04 2.29
CA VAL A 59 -0.55 -11.85 3.09
C VAL A 59 -1.34 -13.17 3.20
N ALA A 60 -1.48 -13.92 2.11
CA ALA A 60 -2.17 -15.20 2.11
C ALA A 60 -1.43 -16.27 2.92
N GLY A 61 -0.10 -16.33 2.79
CA GLY A 61 0.77 -17.32 3.47
C GLY A 61 1.27 -16.91 4.85
N ARG A 62 0.69 -15.88 5.48
CA ARG A 62 1.17 -15.36 6.76
C ARG A 62 0.93 -16.34 7.92
N PRO A 63 1.85 -16.42 8.91
CA PRO A 63 1.67 -17.29 10.06
C PRO A 63 0.63 -16.72 11.02
N ASN A 64 -0.21 -17.60 11.61
CA ASN A 64 -1.18 -17.26 12.65
C ASN A 64 -2.15 -16.10 12.29
N PRO A 65 -2.95 -16.24 11.22
CA PRO A 65 -3.90 -15.20 10.81
C PRO A 65 -4.92 -14.92 11.93
N LYS A 66 -5.12 -13.65 12.27
CA LYS A 66 -6.15 -13.22 13.25
C LYS A 66 -7.44 -12.80 12.56
N VAL A 67 -7.34 -12.36 11.30
CA VAL A 67 -8.47 -11.99 10.46
C VAL A 67 -8.60 -12.97 9.30
N GLU A 68 -9.80 -13.49 9.07
CA GLU A 68 -10.08 -14.29 7.89
C GLU A 68 -10.34 -13.39 6.69
N LEU A 69 -9.57 -13.60 5.62
CA LEU A 69 -9.61 -12.78 4.40
C LEU A 69 -10.37 -13.44 3.25
N GLY A 70 -10.45 -14.76 3.24
CA GLY A 70 -10.86 -15.51 2.05
C GLY A 70 -9.88 -15.36 0.88
N ALA A 71 -10.38 -15.58 -0.34
CA ALA A 71 -9.60 -15.39 -1.56
C ALA A 71 -9.50 -13.89 -1.92
N ILE A 72 -8.28 -13.43 -2.19
CA ILE A 72 -7.99 -12.04 -2.53
C ILE A 72 -7.10 -12.00 -3.77
N ASP A 73 -7.40 -11.07 -4.68
CA ASP A 73 -6.60 -10.76 -5.86
C ASP A 73 -6.45 -9.24 -6.06
N CYS A 74 -5.88 -8.80 -7.19
CA CYS A 74 -5.71 -7.38 -7.51
C CYS A 74 -7.00 -6.66 -7.95
N SER A 75 -8.13 -7.35 -8.04
CA SER A 75 -9.42 -6.74 -8.40
C SER A 75 -10.09 -6.04 -7.21
N VAL A 76 -9.61 -6.27 -5.98
CA VAL A 76 -10.16 -5.62 -4.78
C VAL A 76 -9.62 -4.20 -4.58
N ALA A 77 -10.39 -3.35 -3.91
CA ALA A 77 -9.91 -2.06 -3.45
C ALA A 77 -8.90 -2.26 -2.32
N LEU A 78 -7.62 -2.07 -2.65
CA LEU A 78 -6.51 -2.19 -1.72
C LEU A 78 -5.51 -1.03 -1.80
N LEU A 79 -4.78 -0.86 -0.70
CA LEU A 79 -3.69 0.09 -0.50
C LEU A 79 -2.45 -0.60 0.09
N LEU A 80 -1.27 -0.08 -0.24
CA LEU A 80 -0.02 -0.39 0.45
C LEU A 80 0.50 0.87 1.14
N CYS A 81 0.77 0.76 2.43
CA CYS A 81 1.35 1.84 3.23
C CYS A 81 2.73 1.44 3.74
N ASP A 82 3.69 2.37 3.75
CA ASP A 82 5.04 2.14 4.29
C ASP A 82 5.06 2.45 5.79
N LEU A 83 5.31 1.44 6.62
CA LEU A 83 5.30 1.54 8.08
C LEU A 83 6.55 2.24 8.63
N GLN A 84 7.66 2.24 7.89
CA GLN A 84 8.93 2.82 8.32
C GLN A 84 9.01 4.32 7.99
N GLN A 85 8.13 4.82 7.13
CA GLN A 85 8.06 6.23 6.76
C GLN A 85 7.21 7.04 7.76
N PRO A 86 7.58 8.32 8.02
CA PRO A 86 6.81 9.17 8.90
C PRO A 86 5.36 9.28 8.44
N ASP A 87 4.44 9.07 9.39
CA ASP A 87 2.99 9.16 9.17
C ASP A 87 2.37 8.07 8.30
N THR A 88 3.12 7.00 8.02
CA THR A 88 2.62 5.80 7.32
C THR A 88 1.94 6.14 5.98
N PRO A 89 2.68 6.78 5.05
CA PRO A 89 2.13 7.22 3.78
C PRO A 89 1.77 6.03 2.87
N ILE A 90 0.73 6.23 2.06
CA ILE A 90 0.35 5.31 0.99
C ILE A 90 1.40 5.38 -0.11
N VAL A 91 1.98 4.22 -0.46
CA VAL A 91 2.98 4.07 -1.53
C VAL A 91 2.40 3.38 -2.77
N TYR A 92 1.27 2.69 -2.63
CA TYR A 92 0.52 2.13 -3.74
C TYR A 92 -0.98 2.17 -3.44
N ALA A 93 -1.77 2.40 -4.47
CA ALA A 93 -3.22 2.29 -4.44
C ALA A 93 -3.71 1.58 -5.71
N SER A 94 -4.63 0.63 -5.53
CA SER A 94 -5.31 -0.04 -6.63
C SER A 94 -6.25 0.92 -7.37
N GLU A 95 -6.54 0.59 -8.63
CA GLU A 95 -7.53 1.32 -9.43
C GLU A 95 -8.93 1.25 -8.79
N HIS A 96 -9.31 0.09 -8.26
CA HIS A 96 -10.59 -0.11 -7.57
C HIS A 96 -10.72 0.75 -6.31
N PHE A 97 -9.62 1.02 -5.60
CA PHE A 97 -9.64 1.99 -4.49
C PHE A 97 -9.90 3.42 -4.99
N SER A 98 -9.29 3.81 -6.10
CA SER A 98 -9.56 5.11 -6.74
C SER A 98 -11.02 5.24 -7.18
N ILE A 99 -11.60 4.17 -7.76
CA ILE A 99 -13.01 4.12 -8.15
C ILE A 99 -13.92 4.24 -6.93
N LEU A 100 -13.68 3.41 -5.90
CA LEU A 100 -14.48 3.38 -4.66
C LEU A 100 -14.54 4.76 -3.99
N THR A 101 -13.41 5.44 -3.92
CA THR A 101 -13.27 6.69 -3.15
C THR A 101 -13.44 7.96 -3.99
N GLY A 102 -13.35 7.86 -5.32
CA GLY A 102 -13.35 8.99 -6.24
C GLY A 102 -12.05 9.83 -6.25
N TYR A 103 -11.01 9.40 -5.53
CA TYR A 103 -9.71 10.08 -5.51
C TYR A 103 -8.78 9.52 -6.58
N THR A 104 -8.06 10.41 -7.25
CA THR A 104 -7.03 10.02 -8.22
C THR A 104 -5.77 9.51 -7.50
N ASN A 105 -4.99 8.64 -8.13
CA ASN A 105 -3.70 8.18 -7.59
C ASN A 105 -2.79 9.34 -7.16
N ARG A 106 -2.76 10.44 -7.91
CA ARG A 106 -1.98 11.64 -7.58
C ARG A 106 -2.44 12.30 -6.26
N GLU A 107 -3.71 12.19 -5.92
CA GLU A 107 -4.26 12.71 -4.68
C GLU A 107 -4.07 11.77 -3.50
N ILE A 108 -3.86 10.47 -3.74
CA ILE A 108 -3.76 9.43 -2.72
C ILE A 108 -2.31 9.21 -2.27
N LEU A 109 -1.39 9.07 -3.24
CA LEU A 109 0.00 8.69 -2.97
C LEU A 109 0.71 9.72 -2.08
N GLY A 110 1.51 9.23 -1.13
CA GLY A 110 2.26 10.04 -0.18
C GLY A 110 1.44 10.56 1.01
N LYS A 111 0.12 10.32 1.05
CA LYS A 111 -0.74 10.72 2.17
C LYS A 111 -1.03 9.56 3.09
N ASN A 112 -1.32 9.86 4.35
CA ASN A 112 -1.96 8.91 5.24
C ASN A 112 -3.46 8.76 4.89
N CYS A 113 -3.97 7.53 4.88
CA CYS A 113 -5.35 7.21 4.49
C CYS A 113 -6.45 7.87 5.35
N ARG A 114 -6.10 8.53 6.46
CA ARG A 114 -7.06 9.25 7.32
C ARG A 114 -7.86 10.35 6.60
N PHE A 115 -7.46 10.78 5.41
CA PHE A 115 -8.21 11.77 4.64
C PHE A 115 -9.66 11.31 4.37
N LEU A 116 -9.91 10.00 4.28
CA LEU A 116 -11.26 9.44 4.13
C LEU A 116 -12.17 9.66 5.35
N GLN A 117 -11.64 10.10 6.51
CA GLN A 117 -12.40 10.24 7.77
C GLN A 117 -13.15 11.59 7.88
N ALA A 118 -13.15 12.42 6.83
CA ALA A 118 -13.91 13.66 6.80
C ALA A 118 -14.37 14.03 5.38
N PRO A 119 -15.56 14.64 5.23
CA PRO A 119 -15.95 15.24 3.97
C PRO A 119 -14.95 16.32 3.58
N GLY A 120 -14.50 16.31 2.33
CA GLY A 120 -13.48 17.22 1.81
C GLY A 120 -12.02 16.85 2.11
N GLY A 121 -11.76 15.69 2.75
CA GLY A 121 -10.43 15.09 2.81
C GLY A 121 -9.43 15.74 3.78
N LYS A 122 -9.84 16.71 4.59
CA LYS A 122 -8.95 17.46 5.49
C LYS A 122 -8.99 16.90 6.91
N VAL A 123 -8.02 16.05 7.24
CA VAL A 123 -7.89 15.43 8.59
C VAL A 123 -6.45 15.53 9.09
N SER A 124 -6.26 16.21 10.21
CA SER A 124 -4.96 16.33 10.89
C SER A 124 -4.70 15.11 11.79
N LYS A 125 -3.43 14.70 11.93
CA LYS A 125 -3.03 13.49 12.67
C LYS A 125 -3.68 13.37 14.06
N LYS A 126 -3.67 14.47 14.83
CA LYS A 126 -4.14 14.56 16.22
C LYS A 126 -5.54 15.16 16.39
N SER A 127 -6.26 15.51 15.32
CA SER A 127 -7.58 16.14 15.47
C SER A 127 -8.64 15.15 15.93
N ALA A 128 -9.63 15.59 16.71
CA ALA A 128 -10.83 14.80 16.90
C ALA A 128 -11.55 14.61 15.56
N ARG A 129 -12.13 13.43 15.34
CA ARG A 129 -12.93 13.16 14.13
C ARG A 129 -14.36 13.55 14.44
N LYS A 130 -14.99 14.34 13.56
CA LYS A 130 -16.36 14.81 13.76
C LYS A 130 -17.39 13.71 13.45
N HIS A 131 -17.09 12.87 12.46
CA HIS A 131 -18.04 11.90 11.91
C HIS A 131 -17.65 10.45 12.21
N VAL A 132 -16.44 10.20 12.70
CA VAL A 132 -15.91 8.84 12.91
C VAL A 132 -15.75 8.59 14.39
N ASP A 133 -16.17 7.41 14.83
CA ASP A 133 -16.03 6.98 16.21
C ASP A 133 -14.55 6.98 16.67
N LYS A 134 -14.34 7.48 17.89
CA LYS A 134 -13.01 7.67 18.47
C LYS A 134 -12.35 6.34 18.82
N GLU A 135 -13.12 5.37 19.29
CA GLU A 135 -12.57 4.05 19.65
C GLU A 135 -12.14 3.30 18.39
N THR A 136 -12.91 3.39 17.31
CA THR A 136 -12.54 2.86 15.99
C THR A 136 -11.20 3.43 15.50
N VAL A 137 -11.03 4.76 15.58
CA VAL A 137 -9.76 5.42 15.21
C VAL A 137 -8.59 4.98 16.12
N LYS A 138 -8.86 4.80 17.41
CA LYS A 138 -7.86 4.34 18.39
C LYS A 138 -7.45 2.88 18.14
N SER A 139 -8.40 2.01 17.80
CA SER A 139 -8.15 0.61 17.44
C SER A 139 -7.29 0.50 16.19
N MET A 140 -7.60 1.26 15.13
CA MET A 140 -6.74 1.32 13.93
C MET A 140 -5.32 1.77 14.26
N ARG A 141 -5.18 2.84 15.07
CA ARG A 141 -3.86 3.35 15.47
C ARG A 141 -3.07 2.31 16.25
N LYS A 142 -3.70 1.66 17.23
CA LYS A 142 -3.07 0.62 18.05
C LYS A 142 -2.63 -0.56 17.20
N ALA A 143 -3.44 -0.99 16.23
CA ALA A 143 -3.08 -2.07 15.32
C ALA A 143 -1.83 -1.73 14.50
N VAL A 144 -1.74 -0.50 13.96
CA VAL A 144 -0.55 -0.04 13.24
C VAL A 144 0.69 0.03 14.15
N GLU A 145 0.55 0.57 15.37
CA GLU A 145 1.66 0.69 16.33
C GLU A 145 2.19 -0.68 16.80
N MET A 146 1.30 -1.66 16.95
CA MET A 146 1.64 -3.01 17.41
C MET A 146 2.01 -3.97 16.26
N ASN A 147 1.94 -3.52 15.01
CA ASN A 147 2.00 -4.39 13.83
C ASN A 147 1.04 -5.57 13.97
N ASP A 148 -0.22 -5.28 14.27
CA ASP A 148 -1.28 -6.27 14.44
C ASP A 148 -2.31 -6.21 13.31
N GLU A 149 -2.95 -7.35 13.04
CA GLU A 149 -4.08 -7.42 12.13
C GLU A 149 -5.32 -6.83 12.80
N VAL A 150 -6.12 -6.12 12.01
CA VAL A 150 -7.43 -5.65 12.47
C VAL A 150 -8.42 -5.62 11.32
N GLN A 151 -9.66 -5.98 11.62
CA GLN A 151 -10.81 -5.77 10.75
C GLN A 151 -11.88 -5.03 11.55
N LEU A 152 -12.40 -3.95 10.98
CA LEU A 152 -13.43 -3.14 11.60
C LEU A 152 -14.22 -2.35 10.55
N GLU A 153 -15.38 -1.86 10.95
CA GLU A 153 -16.18 -0.95 10.15
C GLU A 153 -15.86 0.49 10.54
N VAL A 154 -15.65 1.33 9.53
CA VAL A 154 -15.35 2.74 9.72
C VAL A 154 -16.13 3.59 8.72
N LEU A 155 -16.77 4.65 9.22
CA LEU A 155 -17.42 5.62 8.33
C LEU A 155 -16.34 6.37 7.54
N ASN A 156 -16.42 6.31 6.22
CA ASN A 156 -15.55 7.03 5.30
C ASN A 156 -16.36 7.90 4.36
N PHE A 157 -15.67 8.84 3.70
CA PHE A 157 -16.24 9.78 2.77
C PHE A 157 -15.49 9.72 1.45
N ARG A 158 -16.25 9.65 0.37
CA ARG A 158 -15.74 9.83 -0.99
C ARG A 158 -15.32 11.28 -1.22
N LYS A 159 -14.63 11.52 -2.33
CA LYS A 159 -14.15 12.86 -2.72
C LYS A 159 -15.28 13.88 -2.85
N ASP A 160 -16.44 13.47 -3.33
CA ASP A 160 -17.66 14.27 -3.45
C ASP A 160 -18.37 14.54 -2.10
N GLY A 161 -17.88 13.92 -1.01
CA GLY A 161 -18.47 14.00 0.32
C GLY A 161 -19.53 12.95 0.62
N THR A 162 -19.81 12.03 -0.30
CA THR A 162 -20.78 10.94 -0.07
C THR A 162 -20.23 9.99 1.01
N PRO A 163 -20.98 9.74 2.11
CA PRO A 163 -20.57 8.78 3.12
C PRO A 163 -20.73 7.34 2.64
N PHE A 164 -19.86 6.46 3.12
CA PHE A 164 -20.02 5.01 2.98
C PHE A 164 -19.40 4.29 4.18
N VAL A 165 -19.93 3.10 4.51
CA VAL A 165 -19.36 2.25 5.55
C VAL A 165 -18.28 1.39 4.92
N ASN A 166 -17.03 1.59 5.36
CA ASN A 166 -15.88 0.84 4.90
C ASN A 166 -15.58 -0.29 5.88
N LEU A 167 -15.77 -1.53 5.47
CA LEU A 167 -15.18 -2.69 6.14
C LEU A 167 -13.68 -2.71 5.79
N LEU A 168 -12.88 -2.15 6.69
CA LEU A 168 -11.44 -2.02 6.55
C LEU A 168 -10.74 -3.22 7.20
N THR A 169 -9.90 -3.90 6.43
CA THR A 169 -8.95 -4.88 6.97
C THR A 169 -7.53 -4.37 6.78
N MET A 170 -6.71 -4.38 7.83
CA MET A 170 -5.30 -4.00 7.77
C MET A 170 -4.42 -5.18 8.17
N ILE A 171 -3.43 -5.50 7.34
CA ILE A 171 -2.51 -6.61 7.57
C ILE A 171 -1.06 -6.13 7.42
N PRO A 172 -0.23 -6.27 8.46
CA PRO A 172 1.17 -5.93 8.39
C PRO A 172 1.95 -7.01 7.62
N VAL A 173 2.89 -6.58 6.78
CA VAL A 173 3.68 -7.44 5.88
C VAL A 173 5.17 -7.22 6.14
N ARG A 174 5.88 -8.34 6.32
CA ARG A 174 7.34 -8.39 6.42
C ARG A 174 7.97 -8.41 5.03
N TRP A 175 9.09 -7.71 4.88
CA TRP A 175 9.77 -7.57 3.60
C TRP A 175 11.27 -7.74 3.76
N ASP A 176 11.81 -8.85 3.25
CA ASP A 176 13.24 -9.23 3.22
C ASP A 176 13.98 -9.29 4.59
N SER A 177 13.35 -8.83 5.66
CA SER A 177 13.80 -8.95 7.05
C SER A 177 12.69 -9.53 7.94
N GLN A 178 12.99 -9.74 9.22
CA GLN A 178 11.97 -10.10 10.21
C GLN A 178 11.06 -8.93 10.60
N ASP A 179 11.42 -7.71 10.20
CA ASP A 179 10.68 -6.51 10.55
C ASP A 179 9.50 -6.29 9.59
N PHE A 180 8.42 -5.74 10.15
CA PHE A 180 7.30 -5.29 9.35
C PHE A 180 7.68 -4.01 8.60
N ARG A 181 7.48 -4.03 7.29
CA ARG A 181 7.82 -2.90 6.42
C ARG A 181 6.58 -2.22 5.86
N TYR A 182 5.58 -3.02 5.50
CA TYR A 182 4.37 -2.51 4.86
C TYR A 182 3.13 -2.89 5.64
N SER A 183 2.05 -2.14 5.44
CA SER A 183 0.70 -2.54 5.82
C SER A 183 -0.18 -2.53 4.59
N VAL A 184 -0.87 -3.63 4.36
CA VAL A 184 -1.86 -3.78 3.28
C VAL A 184 -3.22 -3.50 3.87
N GLY A 185 -3.93 -2.55 3.27
CA GLY A 185 -5.31 -2.24 3.63
C GLY A 185 -6.25 -2.75 2.54
N PHE A 186 -7.26 -3.53 2.91
CA PHE A 186 -8.38 -3.93 2.05
C PHE A 186 -9.63 -3.14 2.44
N GLN A 187 -10.34 -2.61 1.44
CA GLN A 187 -11.55 -1.82 1.64
C GLN A 187 -12.71 -2.47 0.92
N VAL A 188 -13.82 -2.64 1.63
CA VAL A 188 -15.08 -3.13 1.07
C VAL A 188 -16.18 -2.19 1.52
N GLU A 189 -16.95 -1.66 0.57
CA GLU A 189 -18.17 -0.95 0.89
C GLU A 189 -19.23 -1.96 1.36
N ARG A 190 -19.82 -1.71 2.53
CA ARG A 190 -20.99 -2.45 2.98
C ARG A 190 -22.23 -1.86 2.32
N GLU A 191 -22.94 -2.67 1.55
CA GLU A 191 -24.32 -2.38 1.18
C GLU A 191 -25.19 -2.54 2.43
N ASN A 192 -26.09 -1.58 2.66
CA ASN A 192 -27.06 -1.63 3.76
C ASN A 192 -28.23 -2.56 3.43
#